data_AF-A0A0F9CWC3-F1
#
_entry.id   AF-A0A0F9CWC3-F1
#
_cell.length_a   1.000
_cell.length_b   1.000
_cell.length_c   1.000
_cell.angle_alpha   90.00
_cell.angle_beta   90.00
_cell.angle_gamma   90.00
#
_symmetry.space_group_name_H-M   'P 1'
#
loop_
_entity.id
_entity.type
_entity.pdbx_description
1 polymer ?
#
loop_
_entity_poly.entity_id
_entity_poly.type
_entity_poly.pdbx_seq_one_letter_code
_entity_poly.pdbx_strand_id
1 'polypeptide(L)'
;AEGAAAIEERFVENAEALRQVQPEDLSATEVIPKLGAPWVEPDDIRDFIAHISDTSARSIEVRHDPKSATWFVKPGFGATRSVAATKEWGTSRMNAVSLIEQTLNQKVPTVFDVDSDGKRTVNPKETAAARDKQQKIKDKFKEWLWQDDERRVRLLRVYNDDYNNIRLPVFNGSHLTLPNSSASIKLDPHQKNAVWRIIRGGNTLLAHVVGAGKTFTMVSAGMEMKRLGTIKKPMYVVPNHMLEQFSSETLQMYPSANILVASKENFTGDKRRLLMSKIATGNWDGVIVTHSSFSKLPISAAFETQFVQRQVDEYEALIIEAKGERADTRFVKQLEKSKLRLQARLDELADRSGKDVGVEFEEIGVDALFIDEAHLFKNLEIATKMNRVAGLSLSSSKRAFDMFMKTQYVSGLNGGTSGIVFATGTPISNTMAEMYTMSRYLQMSALEERGITHFDAWASNFGETVTSLELSPDGKGYRMNSRFSKFSNVPELMQVFRSVADIQTQEMLKLPVPKIKGGKATVVDAPGSLVLQEFVEGLVARASRIKGGGVDPRDDNMLKVTTDGRKAAMDMRLVNPAANDDPDSKVNR
;
A
#
# COMPACT_ATOMS: atom_id res chain seq x y z
N ALA A 1 4.37 -32.56 9.15
CA ALA A 1 5.71 -33.00 9.56
C ALA A 1 5.62 -34.13 10.59
N GLU A 2 4.94 -33.94 11.71
CA GLU A 2 4.83 -34.98 12.77
C GLU A 2 4.19 -36.27 12.27
N GLY A 3 3.11 -36.18 11.49
CA GLY A 3 2.52 -37.37 10.84
C GLY A 3 3.48 -38.12 9.92
N ALA A 4 4.42 -37.43 9.26
CA ALA A 4 5.44 -38.06 8.41
C ALA A 4 6.57 -38.67 9.26
N ALA A 5 6.99 -38.01 10.34
CA ALA A 5 7.97 -38.52 11.29
C ALA A 5 7.47 -39.75 12.06
N ALA A 6 6.15 -39.86 12.29
CA ALA A 6 5.53 -41.03 12.90
C ALA A 6 5.52 -42.27 11.98
N ILE A 7 5.67 -42.07 10.67
CA ILE A 7 5.68 -43.14 9.67
C ILE A 7 7.11 -43.48 9.24
N GLU A 8 7.97 -42.47 9.07
CA GLU A 8 9.35 -42.63 8.60
C GLU A 8 10.35 -41.84 9.46
N GLU A 9 11.33 -42.56 10.02
CA GLU A 9 12.33 -42.01 10.96
C GLU A 9 13.19 -40.89 10.35
N ARG A 10 13.43 -40.90 9.04
CA ARG A 10 14.19 -39.84 8.34
C ARG A 10 13.57 -38.44 8.46
N PHE A 11 12.30 -38.32 8.83
CA PHE A 11 11.62 -37.04 9.01
C PHE A 11 11.59 -36.56 10.47
N VAL A 12 12.13 -37.32 11.42
CA VAL A 12 12.19 -36.94 12.84
C VAL A 12 13.02 -35.67 13.03
N GLU A 13 14.22 -35.61 12.45
CA GLU A 13 15.10 -34.44 12.53
C GLU A 13 14.42 -33.19 11.95
N ASN A 14 13.72 -33.33 10.83
CA ASN A 14 12.96 -32.25 10.22
C ASN A 14 11.83 -31.76 11.15
N ALA A 15 11.11 -32.67 11.81
CA ALA A 15 10.05 -32.31 12.73
C ALA A 15 10.60 -31.59 13.98
N GLU A 16 11.73 -32.05 14.53
CA GLU A 16 12.40 -31.38 15.66
C GLU A 16 12.90 -29.97 15.28
N ALA A 17 13.54 -29.83 14.11
CA ALA A 17 13.97 -28.54 13.60
C ALA A 17 12.77 -27.60 13.38
N LEU A 18 11.66 -28.10 12.83
CA LEU A 18 10.44 -27.32 12.62
C LEU A 18 9.76 -26.90 13.93
N ARG A 19 9.82 -27.71 14.99
CA ARG A 19 9.32 -27.33 16.33
C ARG A 19 10.10 -26.17 16.91
N GLN A 20 11.42 -26.15 16.76
CA GLN A 20 12.29 -25.10 17.32
C GLN A 20 12.11 -23.74 16.64
N VAL A 21 11.51 -23.69 15.45
CA VAL A 21 11.33 -22.46 14.67
C VAL A 21 9.87 -21.98 14.61
N GLN A 22 8.96 -22.62 15.36
CA GLN A 22 7.60 -22.11 15.52
C GLN A 22 7.63 -20.73 16.20
N PRO A 23 6.78 -19.78 15.78
CA PRO A 23 6.59 -18.54 16.53
C PRO A 23 6.03 -18.86 17.93
N GLU A 24 6.38 -18.03 18.90
CA GLU A 24 5.79 -18.12 20.24
C GLU A 24 4.33 -17.70 20.18
N ASP A 25 3.45 -18.46 20.82
CA ASP A 25 2.02 -18.14 20.90
C ASP A 25 1.82 -16.81 21.65
N LEU A 26 1.06 -15.91 21.03
CA LEU A 26 0.70 -14.63 21.61
C LEU A 26 -0.41 -14.79 22.65
N SER A 27 -0.30 -14.01 23.72
CA SER A 27 -1.30 -13.93 24.78
C SER A 27 -2.42 -12.93 24.47
N ALA A 28 -3.51 -12.98 25.24
CA ALA A 28 -4.63 -12.02 25.12
C ALA A 28 -4.22 -10.56 25.35
N THR A 29 -3.10 -10.31 26.05
CA THR A 29 -2.58 -8.95 26.25
C THR A 29 -1.82 -8.42 25.05
N GLU A 30 -1.34 -9.31 24.17
CA GLU A 30 -0.55 -8.96 22.98
C GLU A 30 -1.45 -8.84 21.74
N VAL A 31 -2.55 -9.61 21.70
CA VAL A 31 -3.53 -9.53 20.62
C VAL A 31 -4.56 -8.44 20.91
N ILE A 32 -4.59 -7.40 20.07
CA ILE A 32 -5.57 -6.31 20.19
C ILE A 32 -6.77 -6.64 19.30
N PRO A 33 -7.94 -6.98 19.89
CA PRO A 33 -9.14 -7.28 19.13
C PRO A 33 -9.75 -6.03 18.48
N LYS A 34 -10.33 -6.23 17.30
CA LYS A 34 -11.04 -5.20 16.55
C LYS A 34 -12.38 -5.70 16.06
N LEU A 35 -13.38 -4.84 16.17
CA LEU A 35 -14.65 -5.04 15.48
C LEU A 35 -14.41 -5.06 13.98
N GLY A 36 -14.77 -6.16 13.33
CA GLY A 36 -14.60 -6.39 11.90
C GLY A 36 -13.32 -7.12 11.52
N ALA A 37 -12.53 -7.56 12.51
CA ALA A 37 -11.39 -8.43 12.24
C ALA A 37 -11.87 -9.80 11.74
N PRO A 38 -11.36 -10.31 10.60
CA PRO A 38 -11.79 -11.56 9.98
C PRO A 38 -11.63 -12.82 10.84
N TRP A 39 -10.76 -12.80 11.86
CA TRP A 39 -10.56 -13.94 12.77
C TRP A 39 -11.59 -14.02 13.91
N VAL A 40 -12.39 -12.96 14.10
CA VAL A 40 -13.53 -13.01 15.04
C VAL A 40 -14.73 -13.55 14.28
N GLU A 41 -15.39 -14.57 14.82
CA GLU A 41 -16.50 -15.20 14.10
C GLU A 41 -17.80 -14.38 14.16
N PRO A 42 -18.70 -14.53 13.16
CA PRO A 42 -20.00 -13.86 13.16
C PRO A 42 -20.83 -14.10 14.44
N ASP A 43 -20.70 -15.27 15.04
CA ASP A 43 -21.38 -15.63 16.28
C ASP A 43 -20.90 -14.79 17.48
N ASP A 44 -19.59 -14.53 17.60
CA ASP A 44 -19.06 -13.64 18.64
C ASP A 44 -19.55 -12.20 18.45
N ILE A 45 -19.65 -11.75 17.20
CA ILE A 45 -20.20 -10.42 16.89
C ILE A 45 -21.70 -10.34 17.22
N ARG A 46 -22.47 -11.38 16.91
CA ARG A 46 -23.89 -11.49 17.28
C ARG A 46 -24.05 -11.38 18.80
N ASP A 47 -23.25 -12.13 19.54
CA ASP A 47 -23.32 -12.19 21.00
C ASP A 47 -22.89 -10.86 21.64
N PHE A 48 -21.92 -10.16 21.03
CA PHE A 48 -21.56 -8.80 21.43
C PHE A 48 -22.71 -7.79 21.19
N ILE A 49 -23.38 -7.85 20.04
CA ILE A 49 -24.52 -6.97 19.74
C ILE A 49 -25.65 -7.24 20.73
N ALA A 50 -25.90 -8.52 21.06
CA ALA A 50 -26.87 -8.92 22.07
C ALA A 50 -26.55 -8.31 23.44
N HIS A 51 -25.27 -8.39 23.86
CA HIS A 51 -24.77 -7.81 25.10
C HIS A 51 -24.94 -6.28 25.15
N ILE A 52 -24.53 -5.56 24.09
CA ILE A 52 -24.62 -4.09 24.02
C ILE A 52 -26.06 -3.58 23.96
N SER A 53 -26.94 -4.32 23.29
CA SER A 53 -28.34 -3.92 23.12
C SER A 53 -29.26 -4.41 24.23
N ASP A 54 -28.76 -5.22 25.16
CA ASP A 54 -29.55 -5.91 26.20
C ASP A 54 -30.74 -6.69 25.61
N THR A 55 -30.45 -7.52 24.60
CA THR A 55 -31.45 -8.34 23.90
C THR A 55 -30.98 -9.76 23.64
N SER A 56 -31.90 -10.64 23.23
CA SER A 56 -31.54 -12.02 22.88
C SER A 56 -30.75 -12.08 21.58
N ALA A 57 -29.63 -12.81 21.59
CA ALA A 57 -28.82 -13.12 20.41
C ALA A 57 -29.64 -13.78 19.29
N ARG A 58 -30.69 -14.55 19.61
CA ARG A 58 -31.58 -15.18 18.62
C ARG A 58 -32.33 -14.18 17.74
N SER A 59 -32.45 -12.93 18.20
CA SER A 59 -33.10 -11.86 17.43
C SER A 59 -32.13 -11.13 16.50
N ILE A 60 -30.85 -11.50 16.49
CA ILE A 60 -29.80 -10.83 15.72
C ILE A 60 -29.18 -11.85 14.75
N GLU A 61 -29.13 -11.48 13.47
CA GLU A 61 -28.46 -12.26 12.45
C GLU A 61 -27.22 -11.48 11.97
N VAL A 62 -26.04 -12.11 12.07
CA VAL A 62 -24.77 -11.53 11.60
C VAL A 62 -24.18 -12.45 10.55
N ARG A 63 -23.69 -11.84 9.46
CA ARG A 63 -22.98 -12.55 8.39
C ARG A 63 -21.72 -11.78 8.05
N HIS A 64 -20.67 -12.52 7.70
CA HIS A 64 -19.42 -11.97 7.18
C HIS A 64 -19.14 -12.62 5.83
N ASP A 65 -18.88 -11.80 4.82
CA ASP A 65 -18.29 -12.26 3.58
C ASP A 65 -16.77 -12.00 3.61
N PRO A 66 -15.94 -13.06 3.69
CA PRO A 66 -14.49 -12.94 3.67
C PRO A 66 -13.92 -12.30 2.40
N LYS A 67 -14.58 -12.47 1.24
CA LYS A 67 -14.07 -11.95 -0.04
C LYS A 67 -14.21 -10.44 -0.10
N SER A 68 -15.40 -9.89 0.18
CA SER A 68 -15.60 -8.44 0.17
C SER A 68 -15.22 -7.75 1.48
N ALA A 69 -14.82 -8.51 2.51
CA ALA A 69 -14.63 -8.05 3.88
C ALA A 69 -15.86 -7.26 4.39
N THR A 70 -17.06 -7.70 3.99
CA THR A 70 -18.32 -7.02 4.34
C THR A 70 -19.00 -7.75 5.46
N TRP A 71 -19.42 -6.97 6.44
CA TRP A 71 -20.23 -7.44 7.54
C TRP A 71 -21.67 -6.97 7.37
N PHE A 72 -22.60 -7.88 7.56
CA PHE A 72 -24.03 -7.60 7.52
C PHE A 72 -24.64 -7.89 8.90
N VAL A 73 -25.41 -6.94 9.39
CA VAL A 73 -26.10 -7.07 10.68
C VAL A 73 -27.59 -6.83 10.46
N LYS A 74 -28.40 -7.85 10.72
CA LYS A 74 -29.86 -7.77 10.67
C LYS A 74 -30.41 -7.91 12.10
N PRO A 75 -30.70 -6.79 12.77
CA PRO A 75 -31.21 -6.81 14.13
C PRO A 75 -32.73 -7.00 14.17
N GLY A 76 -33.18 -7.64 15.23
CA GLY A 76 -34.57 -7.64 15.66
C GLY A 76 -35.01 -6.28 16.17
N PHE A 77 -36.32 -6.08 16.24
CA PHE A 77 -36.91 -4.79 16.63
C PHE A 77 -36.43 -4.31 18.01
N GLY A 78 -36.33 -5.21 18.99
CA GLY A 78 -35.84 -4.90 20.34
C GLY A 78 -34.41 -4.37 20.37
N ALA A 79 -33.51 -4.97 19.57
CA ALA A 79 -32.09 -4.63 19.56
C ALA A 79 -31.81 -3.20 19.05
N THR A 80 -32.69 -2.66 18.20
CA THR A 80 -32.56 -1.30 17.65
C THR A 80 -33.18 -0.20 18.51
N ARG A 81 -34.14 -0.56 19.38
CA ARG A 81 -34.96 0.40 20.14
C ARG A 81 -34.76 0.33 21.65
N SER A 82 -33.92 -0.58 22.15
CA SER A 82 -33.63 -0.64 23.57
C SER A 82 -33.02 0.68 24.07
N VAL A 83 -33.20 0.95 25.36
CA VAL A 83 -32.64 2.15 25.99
C VAL A 83 -31.11 2.13 25.89
N ALA A 84 -30.50 0.96 26.08
CA ALA A 84 -29.08 0.74 25.89
C ALA A 84 -28.64 1.09 24.45
N ALA A 85 -29.36 0.59 23.43
CA ALA A 85 -29.00 0.84 22.04
C ALA A 85 -29.20 2.29 21.58
N THR A 86 -30.11 3.05 22.18
CA THR A 86 -30.48 4.40 21.71
C THR A 86 -29.88 5.55 22.54
N LYS A 87 -29.49 5.31 23.79
CA LYS A 87 -28.93 6.34 24.69
C LYS A 87 -27.53 6.02 25.21
N GLU A 88 -27.29 4.79 25.64
CA GLU A 88 -26.03 4.39 26.28
C GLU A 88 -24.93 4.14 25.25
N TRP A 89 -25.23 3.34 24.23
CA TRP A 89 -24.29 2.93 23.19
C TRP A 89 -24.58 3.57 21.83
N GLY A 90 -25.70 4.27 21.70
CA GLY A 90 -26.08 5.02 20.50
C GLY A 90 -26.50 6.45 20.77
N THR A 91 -27.04 7.10 19.76
CA THR A 91 -27.69 8.40 19.81
C THR A 91 -29.12 8.31 19.29
N SER A 92 -29.92 9.36 19.50
CA SER A 92 -31.28 9.45 18.95
C SER A 92 -31.31 9.41 17.41
N ARG A 93 -30.21 9.84 16.77
CA ARG A 93 -30.06 9.87 15.30
C ARG A 93 -29.39 8.60 14.75
N MET A 94 -28.69 7.82 15.59
CA MET A 94 -27.97 6.61 15.17
C MET A 94 -27.84 5.62 16.32
N ASN A 95 -28.60 4.51 16.27
CA ASN A 95 -28.58 3.48 17.31
C ASN A 95 -27.25 2.68 17.32
N ALA A 96 -27.00 1.97 18.42
CA ALA A 96 -25.79 1.19 18.65
C ALA A 96 -25.57 0.11 17.59
N VAL A 97 -26.61 -0.59 17.13
CA VAL A 97 -26.45 -1.62 16.09
C VAL A 97 -25.97 -1.00 14.78
N SER A 98 -26.53 0.15 14.38
CA SER A 98 -26.09 0.88 13.19
C SER A 98 -24.66 1.42 13.33
N LEU A 99 -24.23 1.77 14.54
CA LEU A 99 -22.83 2.13 14.83
C LEU A 99 -21.90 0.91 14.77
N ILE A 100 -22.32 -0.24 15.29
CA ILE A 100 -21.58 -1.50 15.21
C ILE A 100 -21.42 -1.92 13.75
N GLU A 101 -22.49 -1.96 12.96
CA GLU A 101 -22.44 -2.32 11.54
C GLU A 101 -21.51 -1.38 10.74
N GLN A 102 -21.57 -0.07 11.01
CA GLN A 102 -20.62 0.88 10.42
C GLN A 102 -19.18 0.61 10.86
N THR A 103 -18.96 0.24 12.12
CA THR A 103 -17.63 -0.06 12.66
C THR A 103 -17.05 -1.33 12.05
N LEU A 104 -17.83 -2.41 11.97
CA LEU A 104 -17.45 -3.66 11.31
C LEU A 104 -16.98 -3.43 9.87
N ASN A 105 -17.61 -2.46 9.18
CA ASN A 105 -17.28 -2.07 7.81
C ASN A 105 -16.34 -0.86 7.71
N GLN A 106 -15.67 -0.48 8.80
CA GLN A 106 -14.70 0.64 8.87
C GLN A 106 -15.23 1.99 8.35
N LYS A 107 -16.55 2.20 8.44
CA LYS A 107 -17.22 3.46 8.09
C LYS A 107 -17.19 4.42 9.28
N VAL A 108 -16.93 5.70 9.00
CA VAL A 108 -17.01 6.77 9.99
C VAL A 108 -18.43 7.35 10.00
N PRO A 109 -19.14 7.32 11.14
CA PRO A 109 -20.50 7.82 11.22
C PRO A 109 -20.54 9.31 10.92
N THR A 110 -21.51 9.69 10.09
CA THR A 110 -21.77 11.08 9.67
C THR A 110 -23.27 11.29 9.65
N VAL A 111 -23.76 12.22 10.47
CA VAL A 111 -25.16 12.59 10.56
C VAL A 111 -25.41 13.79 9.65
N PHE A 112 -26.50 13.74 8.89
CA PHE A 112 -26.91 14.81 7.99
C PHE A 112 -28.26 15.37 8.44
N ASP A 113 -28.39 16.69 8.37
CA ASP A 113 -29.69 17.36 8.41
C ASP A 113 -30.17 17.58 6.98
N VAL A 114 -31.48 17.53 6.82
CA VAL A 114 -32.16 17.76 5.54
C VAL A 114 -32.96 19.03 5.71
N ASP A 115 -32.69 20.04 4.88
CA ASP A 115 -33.51 21.26 4.87
C ASP A 115 -34.85 21.02 4.15
N SER A 116 -35.72 22.04 4.16
CA SER A 116 -37.02 22.01 3.50
C SER A 116 -36.94 21.75 1.99
N ASP A 117 -35.79 22.04 1.37
CA ASP A 117 -35.53 21.85 -0.06
C ASP A 117 -34.87 20.48 -0.37
N GLY A 118 -34.70 19.63 0.64
CA GLY A 118 -34.13 18.29 0.49
C GLY A 118 -32.59 18.25 0.42
N LYS A 119 -31.91 19.39 0.58
CA LYS A 119 -30.45 19.48 0.54
C LYS A 119 -29.88 19.00 1.88
N ARG A 120 -28.92 18.07 1.77
CA ARG A 120 -28.28 17.42 2.91
C ARG A 120 -27.05 18.20 3.37
N THR A 121 -27.07 18.70 4.59
CA THR A 121 -25.92 19.34 5.23
C THR A 121 -25.42 18.46 6.37
N VAL A 122 -24.10 18.42 6.59
CA VAL A 122 -23.53 17.61 7.69
C VAL A 122 -23.83 18.31 9.01
N ASN A 123 -24.39 17.59 9.99
CA ASN A 123 -24.58 18.10 11.34
C ASN A 123 -23.31 17.82 12.17
N PRO A 124 -22.49 18.82 12.52
CA PRO A 124 -21.21 18.58 13.19
C PRO A 124 -21.38 18.03 14.61
N LYS A 125 -22.41 18.49 15.34
CA LYS A 125 -22.65 18.12 16.75
C LYS A 125 -23.11 16.67 16.87
N GLU A 126 -24.13 16.28 16.11
CA GLU A 126 -24.65 14.91 16.10
C GLU A 126 -23.62 13.92 15.52
N THR A 127 -22.85 14.36 14.53
CA THR A 127 -21.73 13.57 13.98
C THR A 127 -20.64 13.33 15.03
N ALA A 128 -20.26 14.34 15.81
CA ALA A 128 -19.28 14.19 16.88
C ALA A 128 -19.79 13.23 17.98
N ALA A 129 -21.06 13.36 18.39
CA ALA A 129 -21.67 12.45 19.36
C ALA A 129 -21.71 11.00 18.88
N ALA A 130 -22.09 10.75 17.63
CA ALA A 130 -22.10 9.41 17.04
C ALA A 130 -20.69 8.79 16.99
N ARG A 131 -19.66 9.60 16.70
CA ARG A 131 -18.25 9.15 16.70
C ARG A 131 -17.74 8.81 18.11
N ASP A 132 -18.13 9.59 19.11
CA ASP A 132 -17.80 9.29 20.51
C ASP A 132 -18.40 7.95 20.96
N LYS A 133 -19.68 7.70 20.62
CA LYS A 133 -20.33 6.42 20.88
C LYS A 133 -19.67 5.26 20.12
N GLN A 134 -19.29 5.48 18.86
CA GLN A 134 -18.53 4.49 18.08
C GLN A 134 -17.23 4.10 18.77
N GLN A 135 -16.48 5.07 19.30
CA GLN A 135 -15.23 4.81 20.02
C GLN A 135 -15.48 4.01 21.31
N LYS A 136 -16.50 4.38 22.09
CA LYS A 136 -16.90 3.64 23.29
C LYS A 136 -17.26 2.18 22.99
N ILE A 137 -18.00 1.93 21.91
CA ILE A 137 -18.33 0.57 21.46
C ILE A 137 -17.06 -0.23 21.16
N LYS A 138 -16.10 0.37 20.43
CA LYS A 138 -14.82 -0.30 20.11
C LYS A 138 -14.04 -0.66 21.38
N ASP A 139 -13.97 0.26 22.33
CA ASP A 139 -13.21 0.02 23.56
C ASP A 139 -13.89 -1.04 24.44
N LYS A 140 -15.23 -1.01 24.53
CA LYS A 140 -15.99 -2.06 25.21
C LYS A 140 -15.82 -3.44 24.57
N PHE A 141 -15.77 -3.51 23.24
CA PHE A 141 -15.54 -4.77 22.53
C PHE A 141 -14.20 -5.40 22.90
N LYS A 142 -13.15 -4.59 23.04
CA LYS A 142 -11.81 -5.08 23.40
C LYS A 142 -11.78 -5.76 24.76
N GLU A 143 -12.48 -5.18 25.73
CA GLU A 143 -12.63 -5.78 27.05
C GLU A 143 -13.50 -7.04 26.97
N TRP A 144 -14.67 -6.94 26.33
CA TRP A 144 -15.67 -8.00 26.31
C TRP A 144 -15.18 -9.29 25.65
N LEU A 145 -14.36 -9.19 24.60
CA LEU A 145 -13.89 -10.38 23.86
C LEU A 145 -13.07 -11.33 24.75
N TRP A 146 -12.29 -10.78 25.68
CA TRP A 146 -11.38 -11.54 26.55
C TRP A 146 -11.92 -11.85 27.95
N GLN A 147 -13.13 -11.38 28.27
CA GLN A 147 -13.77 -11.61 29.56
C GLN A 147 -14.22 -13.05 29.78
N ASP A 148 -14.51 -13.77 28.70
CA ASP A 148 -14.93 -15.17 28.75
C ASP A 148 -13.76 -16.10 28.44
N ASP A 149 -13.50 -17.05 29.33
CA ASP A 149 -12.32 -17.90 29.26
C ASP A 149 -12.36 -18.86 28.08
N GLU A 150 -13.51 -19.47 27.79
CA GLU A 150 -13.69 -20.40 26.66
C GLU A 150 -13.50 -19.69 25.33
N ARG A 151 -14.15 -18.53 25.16
CA ARG A 151 -14.01 -17.68 23.97
C ARG A 151 -12.57 -17.22 23.79
N ARG A 152 -11.92 -16.78 24.87
CA ARG A 152 -10.52 -16.32 24.83
C ARG A 152 -9.59 -17.43 24.35
N VAL A 153 -9.68 -18.64 24.92
CA VAL A 153 -8.82 -19.77 24.52
C VAL A 153 -9.06 -20.15 23.06
N ARG A 154 -10.33 -20.26 22.64
CA ARG A 154 -10.69 -20.59 21.25
C ARG A 154 -10.14 -19.57 20.26
N LEU A 155 -10.40 -18.29 20.49
CA LEU A 155 -9.98 -17.22 19.58
C LEU A 155 -8.47 -17.00 19.54
N LEU A 156 -7.76 -17.18 20.67
CA LEU A 156 -6.29 -17.13 20.69
C LEU A 156 -5.67 -18.26 19.89
N ARG A 157 -6.26 -19.47 19.91
CA ARG A 157 -5.77 -20.58 19.08
C ARG A 157 -5.90 -20.27 17.60
N VAL A 158 -7.08 -19.84 17.17
CA VAL A 158 -7.33 -19.39 15.79
C VAL A 158 -6.35 -18.29 15.38
N TYR A 159 -6.14 -17.29 16.25
CA TYR A 159 -5.20 -16.22 15.96
C TYR A 159 -3.76 -16.71 15.78
N ASN A 160 -3.29 -17.60 16.66
CA ASN A 160 -1.93 -18.11 16.59
C ASN A 160 -1.70 -19.06 15.41
N ASP A 161 -2.67 -19.92 15.10
CA ASP A 161 -2.61 -20.81 13.94
C ASP A 161 -2.62 -20.06 12.61
N ASP A 162 -3.51 -19.09 12.45
CA ASP A 162 -3.80 -18.50 11.14
C ASP A 162 -3.01 -17.20 10.89
N TYR A 163 -2.67 -16.45 11.94
CA TYR A 163 -2.09 -15.10 11.83
C TYR A 163 -0.68 -14.97 12.42
N ASN A 164 -0.38 -15.63 13.54
CA ASN A 164 0.98 -15.67 14.11
C ASN A 164 1.70 -16.96 13.72
N ASN A 165 1.86 -17.19 12.42
CA ASN A 165 2.44 -18.42 11.88
C ASN A 165 3.70 -18.19 11.02
N ILE A 166 4.30 -16.99 11.07
CA ILE A 166 5.44 -16.62 10.21
C ILE A 166 6.71 -16.46 11.04
N ARG A 167 7.71 -17.31 10.76
CA ARG A 167 9.09 -17.07 11.18
C ARG A 167 9.92 -16.55 10.01
N LEU A 168 10.48 -15.35 10.16
CA LEU A 168 11.31 -14.75 9.12
C LEU A 168 12.63 -15.52 8.95
N PRO A 169 13.00 -15.93 7.72
CA PRO A 169 14.29 -16.54 7.46
C PRO A 169 15.43 -15.54 7.70
N VAL A 170 16.53 -16.03 8.26
CA VAL A 170 17.78 -15.28 8.35
C VAL A 170 18.66 -15.66 7.16
N PHE A 171 18.86 -14.71 6.25
CA PHE A 171 19.69 -14.92 5.06
C PHE A 171 21.15 -14.60 5.36
N ASN A 172 22.02 -15.60 5.21
CA ASN A 172 23.47 -15.44 5.32
C ASN A 172 24.15 -15.70 3.96
N GLY A 173 24.56 -14.64 3.28
CA GLY A 173 25.22 -14.71 1.98
C GLY A 173 26.75 -14.73 2.04
N SER A 174 27.36 -14.91 3.21
CA SER A 174 28.83 -14.89 3.37
C SER A 174 29.57 -15.89 2.46
N HIS A 175 28.91 -17.01 2.14
CA HIS A 175 29.39 -18.07 1.26
C HIS A 175 29.40 -17.69 -0.23
N LEU A 176 28.76 -16.59 -0.63
CA LEU A 176 28.72 -16.15 -2.03
C LEU A 176 30.09 -15.69 -2.51
N THR A 177 30.55 -16.29 -3.61
CA THR A 177 31.84 -16.01 -4.25
C THR A 177 31.75 -15.00 -5.39
N LEU A 178 30.55 -14.79 -5.97
CA LEU A 178 30.27 -13.87 -7.07
C LEU A 178 31.28 -13.98 -8.24
N PRO A 179 31.29 -15.11 -8.97
CA PRO A 179 32.23 -15.32 -10.07
C PRO A 179 32.16 -14.19 -11.12
N ASN A 180 33.29 -13.87 -11.73
CA ASN A 180 33.44 -12.80 -12.74
C ASN A 180 33.16 -11.37 -12.23
N SER A 181 32.91 -11.20 -10.94
CA SER A 181 32.89 -9.86 -10.34
C SER A 181 34.31 -9.30 -10.22
N SER A 182 34.42 -7.97 -10.23
CA SER A 182 35.68 -7.27 -10.06
C SER A 182 36.28 -7.55 -8.68
N ALA A 183 37.55 -7.98 -8.65
CA ALA A 183 38.28 -8.20 -7.40
C ALA A 183 38.50 -6.91 -6.58
N SER A 184 38.34 -5.73 -7.20
CA SER A 184 38.49 -4.44 -6.52
C SER A 184 37.24 -4.03 -5.73
N ILE A 185 36.07 -4.61 -6.03
CA ILE A 185 34.81 -4.30 -5.35
C ILE A 185 34.45 -5.48 -4.45
N LYS A 186 34.43 -5.24 -3.14
CA LYS A 186 33.96 -6.21 -2.15
C LYS A 186 32.62 -5.77 -1.62
N LEU A 187 31.63 -6.64 -1.73
CA LEU A 187 30.32 -6.41 -1.12
C LEU A 187 30.41 -6.55 0.39
N ASP A 188 29.75 -5.64 1.09
CA ASP A 188 29.54 -5.70 2.52
C ASP A 188 28.63 -6.88 2.92
N PRO A 189 28.67 -7.34 4.18
CA PRO A 189 27.85 -8.46 4.64
C PRO A 189 26.35 -8.27 4.38
N HIS A 190 25.80 -7.07 4.57
CA HIS A 190 24.36 -6.82 4.32
C HIS A 190 24.00 -6.95 2.84
N GLN A 191 24.89 -6.54 1.94
CA GLN A 191 24.69 -6.68 0.50
C GLN A 191 24.71 -8.16 0.11
N LYS A 192 25.67 -8.94 0.61
CA LYS A 192 25.70 -10.40 0.36
C LYS A 192 24.45 -11.10 0.89
N ASN A 193 24.00 -10.74 2.09
CA ASN A 193 22.77 -11.28 2.67
C ASN A 193 21.54 -10.95 1.83
N ALA A 194 21.47 -9.71 1.31
CA ALA A 194 20.41 -9.29 0.41
C ALA A 194 20.46 -10.00 -0.95
N VAL A 195 21.65 -10.24 -1.51
CA VAL A 195 21.83 -11.07 -2.72
C VAL A 195 21.30 -12.49 -2.46
N TRP A 196 21.68 -13.09 -1.34
CA TRP A 196 21.21 -14.43 -0.98
C TRP A 196 19.70 -14.49 -0.75
N ARG A 197 19.12 -13.44 -0.15
CA ARG A 197 17.67 -13.28 -0.03
C ARG A 197 16.98 -13.27 -1.37
N ILE A 198 17.48 -12.51 -2.36
CA ILE A 198 16.87 -12.46 -3.68
C ILE A 198 16.92 -13.84 -4.36
N ILE A 199 18.07 -14.52 -4.29
CA ILE A 199 18.26 -15.83 -4.91
C ILE A 199 17.35 -16.89 -4.28
N ARG A 200 17.25 -16.94 -2.95
CA ARG A 200 16.56 -18.02 -2.23
C ARG A 200 15.13 -17.67 -1.80
N GLY A 201 14.89 -16.43 -1.41
CA GLY A 201 13.60 -15.93 -0.93
C GLY A 201 12.65 -15.46 -2.02
N GLY A 202 13.13 -15.27 -3.26
CA GLY A 202 12.31 -14.87 -4.39
C GLY A 202 12.03 -13.36 -4.41
N ASN A 203 10.77 -12.98 -4.63
CA ASN A 203 10.37 -11.58 -4.76
C ASN A 203 10.79 -10.77 -3.53
N THR A 204 11.49 -9.65 -3.76
CA THR A 204 12.18 -8.94 -2.67
C THR A 204 12.03 -7.42 -2.79
N LEU A 205 11.74 -6.76 -1.66
CA LEU A 205 11.88 -5.31 -1.50
C LEU A 205 13.19 -5.01 -0.76
N LEU A 206 14.17 -4.45 -1.46
CA LEU A 206 15.39 -3.85 -0.90
C LEU A 206 15.06 -2.45 -0.35
N ALA A 207 14.54 -2.43 0.88
CA ALA A 207 14.23 -1.23 1.66
C ALA A 207 15.51 -0.71 2.36
N HIS A 208 16.56 -0.45 1.58
CA HIS A 208 17.86 -0.03 2.08
C HIS A 208 18.06 1.47 1.91
N VAL A 209 18.58 2.13 2.95
CA VAL A 209 18.92 3.56 2.92
C VAL A 209 19.76 3.96 1.71
N VAL A 210 19.66 5.23 1.29
CA VAL A 210 20.52 5.78 0.23
C VAL A 210 22.00 5.58 0.61
N GLY A 211 22.81 5.15 -0.35
CA GLY A 211 24.22 4.84 -0.12
C GLY A 211 24.51 3.41 0.40
N ALA A 212 23.51 2.60 0.72
CA ALA A 212 23.72 1.20 1.16
C ALA A 212 24.20 0.23 0.05
N GLY A 213 24.46 0.72 -1.16
CA GLY A 213 24.94 -0.10 -2.29
C GLY A 213 23.87 -0.99 -2.92
N LYS A 214 22.66 -0.45 -3.12
CA LYS A 214 21.53 -1.15 -3.77
C LYS A 214 21.85 -1.58 -5.20
N THR A 215 22.54 -0.74 -5.99
CA THR A 215 22.93 -1.06 -7.37
C THR A 215 23.75 -2.34 -7.43
N PHE A 216 24.86 -2.41 -6.69
CA PHE A 216 25.71 -3.60 -6.67
C PHE A 216 24.96 -4.84 -6.15
N THR A 217 24.05 -4.67 -5.19
CA THR A 217 23.20 -5.76 -4.70
C THR A 217 22.30 -6.31 -5.82
N MET A 218 21.59 -5.45 -6.55
CA MET A 218 20.71 -5.84 -7.65
C MET A 218 21.49 -6.51 -8.79
N VAL A 219 22.60 -5.90 -9.23
CA VAL A 219 23.43 -6.44 -10.32
C VAL A 219 24.02 -7.79 -9.94
N SER A 220 24.56 -7.92 -8.72
CA SER A 220 25.14 -9.18 -8.24
C SER A 220 24.09 -10.28 -8.14
N ALA A 221 22.88 -9.96 -7.68
CA ALA A 221 21.78 -10.91 -7.64
C ALA A 221 21.35 -11.35 -9.04
N GLY A 222 21.17 -10.42 -9.99
CA GLY A 222 20.79 -10.78 -11.36
C GLY A 222 21.84 -11.64 -12.07
N MET A 223 23.13 -11.30 -11.91
CA MET A 223 24.23 -12.11 -12.47
C MET A 223 24.29 -13.51 -11.86
N GLU A 224 24.14 -13.62 -10.54
CA GLU A 224 24.21 -14.90 -9.85
C GLU A 224 22.98 -15.77 -10.14
N MET A 225 21.78 -15.20 -10.19
CA MET A 225 20.57 -15.90 -10.61
C MET A 225 20.70 -16.40 -12.05
N LYS A 226 21.28 -15.61 -12.96
CA LYS A 226 21.53 -16.04 -14.34
C LYS A 226 22.56 -17.18 -14.39
N ARG A 227 23.64 -17.08 -13.62
CA ARG A 227 24.67 -18.13 -13.50
C ARG A 227 24.11 -19.44 -12.96
N LEU A 228 23.19 -19.36 -11.98
CA LEU A 228 22.49 -20.51 -11.40
C LEU A 228 21.38 -21.06 -12.30
N GLY A 229 21.04 -20.38 -13.39
CA GLY A 229 20.00 -20.79 -14.33
C GLY A 229 18.58 -20.57 -13.82
N THR A 230 18.39 -19.81 -12.73
CA THR A 230 17.05 -19.49 -12.20
C THR A 230 16.36 -18.40 -13.00
N ILE A 231 17.12 -17.59 -13.73
CA ILE A 231 16.61 -16.58 -14.68
C ILE A 231 17.46 -16.62 -15.95
N LYS A 232 16.94 -16.09 -17.05
CA LYS A 232 17.61 -16.05 -18.35
C LYS A 232 18.00 -14.63 -18.75
N LYS A 233 17.13 -13.65 -18.52
CA LYS A 233 17.29 -12.28 -19.03
C LYS A 233 16.74 -11.26 -18.02
N PRO A 234 17.58 -10.79 -17.09
CA PRO A 234 17.20 -9.72 -16.17
C PRO A 234 17.10 -8.37 -16.88
N MET A 235 16.09 -7.60 -16.52
CA MET A 235 15.94 -6.19 -16.89
C MET A 235 16.01 -5.30 -15.67
N TYR A 236 16.87 -4.28 -15.71
CA TYR A 236 17.04 -3.26 -14.69
C TYR A 236 16.32 -1.99 -15.14
N VAL A 237 15.38 -1.53 -14.33
CA VAL A 237 14.54 -0.37 -14.61
C VAL A 237 14.91 0.75 -13.65
N VAL A 238 15.45 1.85 -14.18
CA VAL A 238 16.06 2.92 -13.36
C VAL A 238 15.50 4.31 -13.67
N PRO A 239 15.66 5.31 -12.77
CA PRO A 239 15.36 6.70 -13.08
C PRO A 239 16.15 7.21 -14.31
N ASN A 240 15.56 8.15 -15.07
CA ASN A 240 16.19 8.65 -16.30
C ASN A 240 17.61 9.22 -16.07
N HIS A 241 17.81 9.93 -14.94
CA HIS A 241 19.08 10.56 -14.59
C HIS A 241 20.12 9.57 -14.03
N MET A 242 19.73 8.32 -13.76
CA MET A 242 20.60 7.28 -13.19
C MET A 242 21.08 6.28 -14.24
N LEU A 243 20.63 6.38 -15.50
CA LEU A 243 20.91 5.38 -16.53
C LEU A 243 22.41 5.17 -16.76
N GLU A 244 23.16 6.26 -16.94
CA GLU A 244 24.61 6.22 -17.18
C GLU A 244 25.36 5.70 -15.96
N GLN A 245 25.01 6.22 -14.77
CA GLN A 245 25.61 5.79 -13.50
C GLN A 245 25.40 4.29 -13.28
N PHE A 246 24.17 3.79 -13.40
CA PHE A 246 23.86 2.37 -13.18
C PHE A 246 24.60 1.47 -14.19
N SER A 247 24.67 1.89 -15.46
CA SER A 247 25.39 1.15 -16.49
C SER A 247 26.89 1.09 -16.22
N SER A 248 27.48 2.21 -15.77
CA SER A 248 28.88 2.29 -15.37
C SER A 248 29.17 1.42 -14.16
N GLU A 249 28.36 1.50 -13.10
CA GLU A 249 28.49 0.66 -11.89
C GLU A 249 28.35 -0.83 -12.23
N THR A 250 27.46 -1.18 -13.17
CA THR A 250 27.29 -2.57 -13.65
C THR A 250 28.58 -3.10 -14.28
N LEU A 251 29.20 -2.36 -15.20
CA LEU A 251 30.45 -2.76 -15.84
C LEU A 251 31.65 -2.66 -14.90
N GLN A 252 31.62 -1.77 -13.91
CA GLN A 252 32.65 -1.70 -12.88
C GLN A 252 32.62 -2.96 -12.01
N MET A 253 31.42 -3.44 -11.65
CA MET A 253 31.25 -4.67 -10.88
C MET A 253 31.47 -5.93 -11.73
N TYR A 254 31.02 -5.95 -12.98
CA TYR A 254 31.17 -7.09 -13.91
C TYR A 254 31.71 -6.61 -15.27
N PRO A 255 33.03 -6.47 -15.42
CA PRO A 255 33.66 -5.90 -16.63
C PRO A 255 33.39 -6.67 -17.93
N SER A 256 33.13 -7.97 -17.84
CA SER A 256 32.87 -8.84 -18.98
C SER A 256 31.38 -9.04 -19.28
N ALA A 257 30.48 -8.35 -18.56
CA ALA A 257 29.04 -8.50 -18.75
C ALA A 257 28.57 -7.94 -20.10
N ASN A 258 27.81 -8.74 -20.84
CA ASN A 258 27.15 -8.31 -22.06
C ASN A 258 25.83 -7.58 -21.73
N ILE A 259 25.89 -6.26 -21.57
CA ILE A 259 24.72 -5.43 -21.22
C ILE A 259 24.16 -4.67 -22.41
N LEU A 260 22.84 -4.50 -22.43
CA LEU A 260 22.16 -3.61 -23.37
C LEU A 260 21.59 -2.42 -22.60
N VAL A 261 22.05 -1.22 -22.94
CA VAL A 261 21.56 0.04 -22.34
C VAL A 261 20.64 0.73 -23.33
N ALA A 262 19.40 1.00 -22.93
CA ALA A 262 18.41 1.68 -23.77
C ALA A 262 17.89 2.96 -23.13
N SER A 263 18.14 4.08 -23.82
CA SER A 263 17.65 5.41 -23.46
C SER A 263 16.28 5.69 -24.09
N LYS A 264 15.66 6.81 -23.68
CA LYS A 264 14.34 7.23 -24.20
C LYS A 264 14.31 7.43 -25.72
N GLU A 265 15.43 7.79 -26.32
CA GLU A 265 15.59 8.03 -27.77
C GLU A 265 15.53 6.75 -28.60
N ASN A 266 15.83 5.61 -27.98
CA ASN A 266 15.74 4.31 -28.64
C ASN A 266 14.28 3.84 -28.82
N PHE A 267 13.30 4.53 -28.21
CA PHE A 267 11.89 4.16 -28.22
C PHE A 267 11.04 5.10 -29.09
N THR A 268 11.51 5.43 -30.29
CA THR A 268 10.78 6.24 -31.29
C THR A 268 10.75 5.53 -32.63
N GLY A 269 9.56 5.38 -33.23
CA GLY A 269 9.38 4.80 -34.56
C GLY A 269 10.08 3.45 -34.73
N ASP A 270 10.78 3.26 -35.84
CA ASP A 270 11.48 2.02 -36.19
C ASP A 270 12.62 1.66 -35.23
N LYS A 271 13.22 2.65 -34.55
CA LYS A 271 14.26 2.39 -33.53
C LYS A 271 13.71 1.54 -32.39
N ARG A 272 12.43 1.70 -32.03
CA ARG A 272 11.77 0.89 -31.00
C ARG A 272 11.69 -0.57 -31.45
N ARG A 273 11.20 -0.82 -32.68
CA ARG A 273 11.09 -2.18 -33.23
C ARG A 273 12.47 -2.86 -33.25
N LEU A 274 13.49 -2.17 -33.75
CA LEU A 274 14.87 -2.68 -33.76
C LEU A 274 15.40 -2.99 -32.36
N LEU A 275 15.18 -2.09 -31.39
CA LEU A 275 15.60 -2.31 -30.01
C LEU A 275 14.92 -3.54 -29.40
N MET A 276 13.62 -3.69 -29.59
CA MET A 276 12.88 -4.82 -29.04
C MET A 276 13.31 -6.14 -29.67
N SER A 277 13.54 -6.17 -30.98
CA SER A 277 14.14 -7.33 -31.65
C SER A 277 15.54 -7.65 -31.11
N LYS A 278 16.39 -6.64 -30.86
CA LYS A 278 17.71 -6.85 -30.24
C LYS A 278 17.60 -7.41 -28.83
N ILE A 279 16.65 -6.93 -28.02
CA ILE A 279 16.41 -7.50 -26.68
C ILE A 279 15.98 -8.96 -26.82
N ALA A 280 15.02 -9.26 -27.71
CA ALA A 280 14.47 -10.59 -27.89
C ALA A 280 15.54 -11.61 -28.31
N THR A 281 16.35 -11.30 -29.34
CA THR A 281 17.29 -12.24 -29.96
C THR A 281 18.66 -12.29 -29.27
N GLY A 282 19.05 -11.26 -28.53
CA GLY A 282 20.35 -11.20 -27.88
C GLY A 282 20.41 -11.96 -26.55
N ASN A 283 21.55 -12.60 -26.29
CA ASN A 283 21.88 -13.16 -24.98
C ASN A 283 22.52 -12.06 -24.10
N TRP A 284 21.67 -11.31 -23.42
CA TRP A 284 22.08 -10.20 -22.56
C TRP A 284 22.20 -10.64 -21.10
N ASP A 285 23.30 -10.28 -20.44
CA ASP A 285 23.47 -10.46 -19.00
C ASP A 285 22.69 -9.42 -18.18
N GLY A 286 22.30 -8.33 -18.83
CA GLY A 286 21.39 -7.33 -18.27
C GLY A 286 20.86 -6.39 -19.34
N VAL A 287 19.57 -6.09 -19.29
CA VAL A 287 18.94 -5.04 -20.11
C VAL A 287 18.61 -3.86 -19.20
N ILE A 288 19.26 -2.72 -19.41
CA ILE A 288 19.09 -1.54 -18.56
C ILE A 288 18.24 -0.51 -19.30
N VAL A 289 17.09 -0.18 -18.73
CA VAL A 289 16.13 0.76 -19.32
C VAL A 289 15.71 1.80 -18.30
N THR A 290 15.31 2.98 -18.78
CA THR A 290 14.74 3.99 -17.88
C THR A 290 13.26 3.70 -17.57
N HIS A 291 12.73 4.21 -16.46
CA HIS A 291 11.30 4.15 -16.14
C HIS A 291 10.41 4.62 -17.30
N SER A 292 10.81 5.70 -17.98
CA SER A 292 10.04 6.25 -19.10
C SER A 292 10.09 5.36 -20.33
N SER A 293 11.18 4.62 -20.52
CA SER A 293 11.36 3.65 -21.61
C SER A 293 10.59 2.36 -21.34
N PHE A 294 10.61 1.88 -20.09
CA PHE A 294 9.87 0.71 -19.65
C PHE A 294 8.36 0.86 -19.87
N SER A 295 7.79 2.03 -19.58
CA SER A 295 6.37 2.32 -19.87
C SER A 295 6.02 2.36 -21.36
N LYS A 296 7.01 2.37 -22.27
CA LYS A 296 6.80 2.29 -23.71
C LYS A 296 6.89 0.86 -24.27
N LEU A 297 7.22 -0.12 -23.44
CA LEU A 297 7.15 -1.54 -23.80
C LEU A 297 5.69 -1.98 -23.63
N PRO A 298 4.91 -2.19 -24.70
CA PRO A 298 3.51 -2.59 -24.57
C PRO A 298 3.44 -4.04 -24.10
N ILE A 299 2.58 -4.33 -23.13
CA ILE A 299 2.16 -5.70 -22.86
C ILE A 299 1.13 -6.12 -23.92
N SER A 300 1.00 -7.41 -24.19
CA SER A 300 0.06 -7.89 -25.19
C SER A 300 -1.38 -7.47 -24.88
N ALA A 301 -2.14 -7.15 -25.92
CA ALA A 301 -3.57 -6.87 -25.77
C ALA A 301 -4.32 -8.09 -25.21
N ALA A 302 -3.86 -9.30 -25.52
CA ALA A 302 -4.42 -10.54 -25.00
C ALA A 302 -4.22 -10.65 -23.48
N PHE A 303 -3.02 -10.42 -22.97
CA PHE A 303 -2.74 -10.44 -21.54
C PHE A 303 -3.46 -9.30 -20.81
N GLU A 304 -3.43 -8.08 -21.35
CA GLU A 304 -4.15 -6.94 -20.75
C GLU A 304 -5.66 -7.23 -20.66
N THR A 305 -6.24 -7.81 -21.72
CA THR A 305 -7.66 -8.22 -21.73
C THR A 305 -7.94 -9.28 -20.67
N GLN A 306 -7.14 -10.35 -20.61
CA GLN A 306 -7.32 -11.41 -19.61
C GLN A 306 -7.20 -10.86 -18.18
N PHE A 307 -6.25 -9.95 -17.96
CA PHE A 307 -5.99 -9.34 -16.66
C PHE A 307 -7.11 -8.41 -16.21
N VAL A 308 -7.63 -7.58 -17.12
CA VAL A 308 -8.76 -6.69 -16.85
C VAL A 308 -10.05 -7.50 -16.70
N GLN A 309 -10.26 -8.54 -17.51
CA GLN A 309 -11.42 -9.42 -17.41
C GLN A 309 -11.47 -10.13 -16.05
N ARG A 310 -10.35 -10.66 -15.55
CA ARG A 310 -10.29 -11.25 -14.20
C ARG A 310 -10.75 -10.29 -13.12
N GLN A 311 -10.34 -9.02 -13.21
CA GLN A 311 -10.82 -7.98 -12.29
C GLN A 311 -12.32 -7.72 -12.48
N VAL A 312 -12.83 -7.69 -13.72
CA VAL A 312 -14.27 -7.56 -13.97
C VAL A 312 -15.04 -8.72 -13.33
N ASP A 313 -14.57 -9.95 -13.49
CA ASP A 313 -15.18 -11.15 -12.90
C ASP A 313 -15.18 -11.09 -11.37
N GLU A 314 -14.09 -10.60 -10.77
CA GLU A 314 -14.02 -10.32 -9.32
C GLU A 314 -15.09 -9.29 -8.91
N TYR A 315 -15.22 -8.17 -9.64
CA TYR A 315 -16.28 -7.18 -9.37
C TYR A 315 -17.69 -7.74 -9.61
N GLU A 316 -17.88 -8.60 -10.60
CA GLU A 316 -19.17 -9.25 -10.87
C GLU A 316 -19.59 -10.20 -9.76
N ALA A 317 -18.68 -11.06 -9.31
CA ALA A 317 -18.90 -11.91 -8.15
C ALA A 317 -19.31 -11.08 -6.93
N LEU A 318 -18.58 -9.98 -6.66
CA LEU A 318 -18.90 -9.05 -5.58
C LEU A 318 -20.28 -8.38 -5.74
N ILE A 319 -20.70 -8.04 -6.96
CA ILE A 319 -22.01 -7.43 -7.23
C ILE A 319 -23.14 -8.44 -7.04
N ILE A 320 -22.99 -9.68 -7.53
CA ILE A 320 -23.99 -10.75 -7.38
C ILE A 320 -24.22 -11.01 -5.89
N GLU A 321 -23.12 -11.17 -5.15
CA GLU A 321 -23.14 -11.36 -3.70
C GLU A 321 -23.79 -10.18 -2.97
N ALA A 322 -23.40 -8.95 -3.30
CA ALA A 322 -23.99 -7.74 -2.71
C ALA A 322 -25.47 -7.49 -3.09
N LYS A 323 -25.97 -8.10 -4.18
CA LYS A 323 -27.38 -7.99 -4.63
C LYS A 323 -28.28 -9.06 -4.02
N GLY A 324 -27.75 -10.24 -3.69
CA GLY A 324 -28.53 -11.35 -3.13
C GLY A 324 -29.09 -11.08 -1.72
N GLU A 325 -28.46 -10.19 -0.96
CA GLU A 325 -28.76 -10.00 0.47
C GLU A 325 -28.89 -8.51 0.81
N ARG A 326 -30.15 -8.00 0.85
CA ARG A 326 -30.54 -6.60 1.18
C ARG A 326 -29.46 -5.57 0.82
N ALA A 327 -29.31 -5.35 -0.49
CA ALA A 327 -28.30 -4.50 -1.09
C ALA A 327 -28.10 -3.14 -0.38
N ASP A 328 -26.90 -2.89 0.13
CA ASP A 328 -26.40 -1.52 0.29
C ASP A 328 -26.31 -0.93 -1.12
N THR A 329 -27.42 -0.30 -1.55
CA THR A 329 -27.61 0.22 -2.90
C THR A 329 -26.49 1.17 -3.31
N ARG A 330 -25.85 1.83 -2.33
CA ARG A 330 -24.74 2.74 -2.58
C ARG A 330 -23.43 2.00 -2.86
N PHE A 331 -23.16 0.91 -2.15
CA PHE A 331 -22.00 0.06 -2.39
C PHE A 331 -22.10 -0.67 -3.72
N VAL A 332 -23.27 -1.27 -4.02
CA VAL A 332 -23.53 -1.91 -5.31
C VAL A 332 -23.32 -0.93 -6.46
N LYS A 333 -23.87 0.29 -6.37
CA LYS A 333 -23.63 1.35 -7.38
C LYS A 333 -22.16 1.72 -7.55
N GLN A 334 -21.37 1.65 -6.48
CA GLN A 334 -19.92 1.93 -6.56
C GLN A 334 -19.17 0.80 -7.25
N LEU A 335 -19.47 -0.47 -6.91
CA LEU A 335 -18.91 -1.63 -7.61
C LEU A 335 -19.30 -1.64 -9.09
N GLU A 336 -20.57 -1.35 -9.40
CA GLU A 336 -21.07 -1.21 -10.77
C GLU A 336 -20.32 -0.11 -11.54
N LYS A 337 -20.03 1.02 -10.90
CA LYS A 337 -19.24 2.10 -11.51
C LYS A 337 -17.80 1.67 -11.78
N SER A 338 -17.15 0.98 -10.84
CA SER A 338 -15.79 0.46 -11.03
C SER A 338 -15.75 -0.60 -12.13
N LYS A 339 -16.72 -1.52 -12.14
CA LYS A 339 -16.92 -2.52 -13.19
C LYS A 339 -17.09 -1.85 -14.55
N LEU A 340 -18.00 -0.88 -14.67
CA LEU A 340 -18.25 -0.15 -15.92
C LEU A 340 -17.00 0.54 -16.46
N ARG A 341 -16.13 1.07 -15.59
CA ARG A 341 -14.85 1.66 -16.00
C ARG A 341 -13.87 0.61 -16.53
N LEU A 342 -13.82 -0.57 -15.92
CA LEU A 342 -13.00 -1.69 -16.44
C LEU A 342 -13.57 -2.21 -17.75
N GLN A 343 -14.90 -2.27 -17.89
CA GLN A 343 -15.58 -2.68 -19.12
C GLN A 343 -15.33 -1.70 -20.26
N ALA A 344 -15.43 -0.39 -20.01
CA ALA A 344 -15.05 0.64 -20.99
C ALA A 344 -13.60 0.50 -21.44
N ARG A 345 -12.70 0.04 -20.54
CA ARG A 345 -11.32 -0.25 -20.91
C ARG A 345 -11.20 -1.51 -21.78
N LEU A 346 -11.98 -2.56 -21.51
CA LEU A 346 -12.03 -3.75 -22.37
C LEU A 346 -12.52 -3.37 -23.77
N ASP A 347 -13.53 -2.50 -23.87
CA ASP A 347 -14.02 -1.98 -25.15
C ASP A 347 -12.90 -1.19 -25.88
N GLU A 348 -12.19 -0.30 -25.17
CA GLU A 348 -11.02 0.42 -25.72
C GLU A 348 -9.90 -0.53 -26.19
N LEU A 349 -9.71 -1.68 -25.54
CA LEU A 349 -8.71 -2.67 -25.91
C LEU A 349 -9.15 -3.50 -27.11
N ALA A 350 -10.43 -3.84 -27.20
CA ALA A 350 -11.02 -4.51 -28.36
C ALA A 350 -10.86 -3.65 -29.63
N ASP A 351 -11.06 -2.33 -29.53
CA ASP A 351 -10.85 -1.37 -30.63
C ASP A 351 -9.37 -1.23 -31.06
N ARG A 352 -8.44 -1.66 -30.20
CA ARG A 352 -7.00 -1.72 -30.51
C ARG A 352 -6.58 -3.07 -31.07
N SER A 353 -7.39 -4.11 -30.93
CA SER A 353 -7.09 -5.43 -31.45
C SER A 353 -6.92 -5.35 -32.98
N GLY A 354 -5.82 -5.93 -33.48
CA GLY A 354 -5.48 -5.90 -34.91
C GLY A 354 -4.59 -4.74 -35.37
N LYS A 355 -4.17 -3.81 -34.50
CA LYS A 355 -3.11 -2.84 -34.82
C LYS A 355 -1.74 -3.47 -34.52
N ASP A 356 -0.87 -3.55 -35.52
CA ASP A 356 0.53 -4.00 -35.34
C ASP A 356 1.28 -3.03 -34.41
N VAL A 357 1.51 -3.44 -33.16
CA VAL A 357 2.24 -2.66 -32.15
C VAL A 357 3.76 -2.92 -32.24
N GLY A 358 4.18 -3.86 -33.09
CA GLY A 358 5.52 -4.43 -33.13
C GLY A 358 5.69 -5.53 -32.09
N VAL A 359 6.93 -5.73 -31.65
CA VAL A 359 7.26 -6.71 -30.60
C VAL A 359 6.57 -6.32 -29.29
N GLU A 360 6.01 -7.28 -28.58
CA GLU A 360 5.36 -7.09 -27.27
C GLU A 360 6.31 -7.42 -26.10
N PHE A 361 5.94 -7.04 -24.87
CA PHE A 361 6.78 -7.24 -23.69
C PHE A 361 7.05 -8.72 -23.39
N GLU A 362 6.09 -9.59 -23.72
CA GLU A 362 6.20 -11.03 -23.56
C GLU A 362 7.24 -11.63 -24.52
N GLU A 363 7.35 -11.07 -25.73
CA GLU A 363 8.22 -11.57 -26.79
C GLU A 363 9.69 -11.19 -26.62
N ILE A 364 9.99 -10.16 -25.83
CA ILE A 364 11.39 -9.77 -25.53
C ILE A 364 12.09 -10.76 -24.59
N GLY A 365 11.34 -11.66 -23.95
CA GLY A 365 11.87 -12.78 -23.16
C GLY A 365 12.55 -12.37 -21.87
N VAL A 366 12.07 -11.30 -21.23
CA VAL A 366 12.50 -10.87 -19.90
C VAL A 366 11.75 -11.68 -18.84
N ASP A 367 12.50 -12.31 -17.93
CA ASP A 367 11.97 -13.18 -16.88
C ASP A 367 12.36 -12.75 -15.47
N ALA A 368 13.07 -11.63 -15.33
CA ALA A 368 13.31 -10.97 -14.05
C ALA A 368 13.36 -9.45 -14.19
N LEU A 369 12.78 -8.75 -13.23
CA LEU A 369 12.71 -7.29 -13.16
C LEU A 369 13.34 -6.79 -11.87
N PHE A 370 14.31 -5.88 -12.01
CA PHE A 370 14.94 -5.15 -10.93
C PHE A 370 14.57 -3.67 -11.08
N ILE A 371 13.76 -3.15 -10.17
CA ILE A 371 13.19 -1.79 -10.24
C ILE A 371 13.84 -0.93 -9.18
N ASP A 372 14.62 0.06 -9.61
CA ASP A 372 15.18 1.08 -8.73
C ASP A 372 14.20 2.23 -8.49
N GLU A 373 14.30 2.88 -7.34
CA GLU A 373 13.35 3.90 -6.88
C GLU A 373 11.87 3.49 -7.01
N ALA A 374 11.57 2.27 -6.56
CA ALA A 374 10.25 1.66 -6.65
C ALA A 374 9.12 2.47 -5.95
N HIS A 375 9.48 3.38 -5.03
CA HIS A 375 8.55 4.30 -4.39
C HIS A 375 7.79 5.19 -5.40
N LEU A 376 8.31 5.36 -6.63
CA LEU A 376 7.63 6.09 -7.71
C LEU A 376 6.39 5.36 -8.27
N PHE A 377 6.19 4.07 -7.93
CA PHE A 377 5.07 3.24 -8.38
C PHE A 377 4.06 2.92 -7.27
N LYS A 378 4.15 3.59 -6.12
CA LYS A 378 3.26 3.37 -4.96
C LYS A 378 1.80 3.83 -5.16
N ASN A 379 1.52 4.61 -6.20
CA ASN A 379 0.17 5.13 -6.50
C ASN A 379 -0.61 4.15 -7.40
N LEU A 380 -0.68 2.89 -7.00
CA LEU A 380 -1.54 1.88 -7.62
C LEU A 380 -2.96 2.07 -7.10
N GLU A 381 -3.96 1.85 -7.95
CA GLU A 381 -5.34 1.95 -7.52
C GLU A 381 -5.70 0.86 -6.51
N ILE A 382 -6.37 1.29 -5.45
CA ILE A 382 -6.89 0.41 -4.41
C ILE A 382 -8.42 0.49 -4.43
N ALA A 383 -9.06 -0.66 -4.64
CA ALA A 383 -10.49 -0.81 -4.47
C ALA A 383 -10.82 -0.85 -2.97
N THR A 384 -11.57 0.14 -2.47
CA THR A 384 -11.90 0.26 -1.04
C THR A 384 -13.23 1.00 -0.83
N LYS A 385 -13.95 0.63 0.22
CA LYS A 385 -15.13 1.35 0.73
C LYS A 385 -14.76 2.69 1.39
N MET A 386 -13.48 2.91 1.72
CA MET A 386 -12.98 4.04 2.50
C MET A 386 -12.66 5.28 1.66
N ASN A 387 -13.63 5.75 0.88
CA ASN A 387 -13.46 6.87 -0.05
C ASN A 387 -13.20 8.26 0.57
N ARG A 388 -13.21 8.38 1.91
CA ARG A 388 -13.02 9.64 2.66
C ARG A 388 -11.77 9.65 3.53
N VAL A 389 -10.94 8.60 3.48
CA VAL A 389 -9.71 8.53 4.27
C VAL A 389 -8.56 9.12 3.46
N ALA A 390 -7.91 10.13 4.01
CA ALA A 390 -6.77 10.76 3.36
C ALA A 390 -5.60 9.76 3.28
N GLY A 391 -4.92 9.73 2.13
CA GLY A 391 -3.76 8.87 1.91
C GLY A 391 -4.02 7.55 1.19
N LEU A 392 -5.27 7.28 0.79
CA LEU A 392 -5.61 6.17 -0.10
C LEU A 392 -5.55 6.62 -1.56
N SER A 393 -4.87 5.86 -2.42
CA SER A 393 -4.82 6.13 -3.85
C SER A 393 -6.10 5.62 -4.53
N LEU A 394 -7.11 6.50 -4.60
CA LEU A 394 -8.41 6.20 -5.23
C LEU A 394 -8.40 6.39 -6.76
N SER A 395 -7.30 6.90 -7.32
CA SER A 395 -7.13 7.10 -8.76
C SER A 395 -5.94 6.29 -9.28
N SER A 396 -6.15 5.59 -10.39
CA SER A 396 -5.10 4.79 -11.02
C SER A 396 -4.06 5.65 -11.73
N SER A 397 -2.79 5.53 -11.34
CA SER A 397 -1.68 5.98 -12.18
C SER A 397 -1.49 4.98 -13.30
N LYS A 398 -1.63 5.42 -14.57
CA LYS A 398 -1.35 4.57 -15.76
C LYS A 398 0.02 3.90 -15.66
N ARG A 399 1.02 4.62 -15.13
CA ARG A 399 2.38 4.10 -14.92
C ARG A 399 2.45 3.01 -13.84
N ALA A 400 1.75 3.17 -12.73
CA ALA A 400 1.72 2.16 -11.67
C ALA A 400 0.98 0.90 -12.15
N PHE A 401 -0.13 1.08 -12.88
CA PHE A 401 -0.88 -0.04 -13.47
C PHE A 401 -0.07 -0.81 -14.52
N ASP A 402 0.64 -0.11 -15.41
CA ASP A 402 1.56 -0.73 -16.38
C ASP A 402 2.66 -1.56 -15.67
N MET A 403 3.29 -0.99 -14.63
CA MET A 403 4.24 -1.72 -13.80
C MET A 403 3.59 -2.94 -13.14
N PHE A 404 2.36 -2.80 -12.66
CA PHE A 404 1.64 -3.89 -11.99
C PHE A 404 1.38 -5.05 -12.96
N MET A 405 0.89 -4.78 -14.18
CA MET A 405 0.69 -5.85 -15.16
C MET A 405 1.98 -6.60 -15.50
N LYS A 406 3.08 -5.89 -15.75
CA LYS A 406 4.36 -6.51 -16.12
C LYS A 406 4.99 -7.29 -14.97
N THR A 407 4.87 -6.80 -13.74
CA THR A 407 5.32 -7.54 -12.54
C THR A 407 4.48 -8.79 -12.31
N GLN A 408 3.15 -8.72 -12.48
CA GLN A 408 2.30 -9.92 -12.39
C GLN A 408 2.62 -10.94 -13.49
N TYR A 409 2.90 -10.48 -14.71
CA TYR A 409 3.34 -11.36 -15.80
C TYR A 409 4.67 -12.06 -15.47
N VAL A 410 5.71 -11.30 -15.14
CA VAL A 410 7.05 -11.86 -14.84
C VAL A 410 7.04 -12.74 -13.60
N SER A 411 6.32 -12.35 -12.54
CA SER A 411 6.14 -13.19 -11.36
C SER A 411 5.42 -14.49 -11.74
N GLY A 412 4.40 -14.43 -12.59
CA GLY A 412 3.66 -15.59 -13.10
C GLY A 412 4.53 -16.57 -13.89
N LEU A 413 5.49 -16.10 -14.69
CA LEU A 413 6.47 -16.97 -15.37
C LEU A 413 7.30 -17.80 -14.38
N ASN A 414 7.46 -17.30 -13.16
CA ASN A 414 8.25 -17.90 -12.09
C ASN A 414 7.37 -18.45 -10.95
N GLY A 415 6.14 -18.89 -11.25
CA GLY A 415 5.26 -19.54 -10.26
C GLY A 415 4.65 -18.60 -9.22
N GLY A 416 4.73 -17.29 -9.41
CA GLY A 416 4.14 -16.27 -8.52
C GLY A 416 5.03 -15.84 -7.35
N THR A 417 6.22 -16.44 -7.20
CA THR A 417 7.05 -16.28 -5.99
C THR A 417 8.39 -15.59 -6.23
N SER A 418 8.85 -15.46 -7.48
CA SER A 418 10.16 -14.88 -7.78
C SER A 418 10.20 -14.08 -9.09
N GLY A 419 11.32 -13.41 -9.34
CA GLY A 419 11.55 -12.63 -10.56
C GLY A 419 11.35 -11.13 -10.38
N ILE A 420 10.82 -10.64 -9.24
CA ILE A 420 10.61 -9.22 -8.99
C ILE A 420 11.46 -8.73 -7.82
N VAL A 421 12.33 -7.75 -8.08
CA VAL A 421 13.13 -7.07 -7.05
C VAL A 421 12.85 -5.58 -7.10
N PHE A 422 12.31 -5.03 -6.04
CA PHE A 422 12.10 -3.59 -5.88
C PHE A 422 13.18 -3.02 -4.97
N ALA A 423 13.71 -1.85 -5.29
CA ALA A 423 14.72 -1.15 -4.51
C ALA A 423 14.26 0.28 -4.23
N THR A 424 14.37 0.71 -2.97
CA THR A 424 14.03 2.08 -2.57
C THR A 424 14.64 2.42 -1.22
N GLY A 425 15.14 3.66 -1.08
CA GLY A 425 15.53 4.22 0.22
C GLY A 425 14.36 4.67 1.09
N THR A 426 13.17 4.75 0.53
CA THR A 426 11.95 5.26 1.17
C THR A 426 10.81 4.25 0.98
N PRO A 427 10.88 3.06 1.61
CA PRO A 427 9.93 1.98 1.39
C PRO A 427 8.48 2.36 1.73
N ILE A 428 8.31 3.20 2.75
CA ILE A 428 7.03 3.72 3.22
C ILE A 428 7.26 5.20 3.49
N SER A 429 6.60 6.07 2.73
CA SER A 429 6.72 7.51 2.89
C SER A 429 5.60 8.09 3.74
N ASN A 430 4.35 7.64 3.55
CA ASN A 430 3.19 8.34 4.12
C ASN A 430 2.06 7.47 4.67
N THR A 431 1.78 6.27 4.11
CA THR A 431 0.53 5.55 4.43
C THR A 431 0.67 4.03 4.40
N MET A 432 -0.17 3.35 5.19
CA MET A 432 -0.33 1.88 5.17
C MET A 432 -0.69 1.33 3.79
N ALA A 433 -1.40 2.11 2.98
CA ALA A 433 -1.72 1.76 1.61
C ALA A 433 -0.48 1.55 0.73
N GLU A 434 0.66 2.17 1.06
CA GLU A 434 1.93 1.94 0.37
C GLU A 434 2.49 0.55 0.69
N MET A 435 2.44 0.09 1.95
CA MET A 435 2.83 -1.29 2.32
C MET A 435 1.96 -2.33 1.61
N TYR A 436 0.66 -2.10 1.59
CA TYR A 436 -0.29 -2.96 0.89
C TYR A 436 0.00 -2.99 -0.61
N THR A 437 0.23 -1.82 -1.23
CA THR A 437 0.60 -1.72 -2.64
C THR A 437 1.89 -2.50 -2.94
N MET A 438 2.94 -2.34 -2.11
CA MET A 438 4.18 -3.11 -2.27
C MET A 438 3.96 -4.61 -2.09
N SER A 439 3.08 -5.01 -1.17
CA SER A 439 2.70 -6.41 -0.98
C SER A 439 1.98 -6.97 -2.20
N ARG A 440 1.12 -6.19 -2.86
CA ARG A 440 0.50 -6.60 -4.14
C ARG A 440 1.51 -6.81 -5.25
N TYR A 441 2.55 -5.98 -5.32
CA TYR A 441 3.62 -6.16 -6.32
C TYR A 441 4.47 -7.41 -6.08
N LEU A 442 4.72 -7.78 -4.83
CA LEU A 442 5.77 -8.75 -4.49
C LEU A 442 5.25 -10.08 -3.94
N GLN A 443 4.07 -10.10 -3.33
CA GLN A 443 3.52 -11.27 -2.64
C GLN A 443 2.01 -11.42 -2.84
N MET A 444 1.50 -11.15 -4.06
CA MET A 444 0.07 -11.29 -4.37
C MET A 444 -0.47 -12.69 -4.00
N SER A 445 0.25 -13.76 -4.34
CA SER A 445 -0.15 -15.13 -4.00
C SER A 445 -0.28 -15.36 -2.49
N ALA A 446 0.61 -14.77 -1.68
CA ALA A 446 0.51 -14.87 -0.22
C ALA A 446 -0.65 -14.02 0.35
N LEU A 447 -1.09 -12.97 -0.36
CA LEU A 447 -2.32 -12.23 0.00
C LEU A 447 -3.56 -13.06 -0.36
N GLU A 448 -3.54 -13.76 -1.50
CA GLU A 448 -4.60 -14.68 -1.97
C GLU A 448 -4.81 -15.85 -1.01
N GLU A 449 -3.74 -16.56 -0.64
CA GLU A 449 -3.78 -17.68 0.30
C GLU A 449 -4.36 -17.28 1.67
N ARG A 450 -4.11 -16.04 2.11
CA ARG A 450 -4.59 -15.51 3.39
C ARG A 450 -5.96 -14.84 3.32
N GLY A 451 -6.58 -14.76 2.13
CA GLY A 451 -7.87 -14.06 1.96
C GLY A 451 -7.83 -12.56 2.23
N ILE A 452 -6.65 -11.92 2.16
CA ILE A 452 -6.45 -10.48 2.42
C ILE A 452 -6.05 -9.71 1.15
N THR A 453 -6.50 -10.20 0.00
CA THR A 453 -6.33 -9.59 -1.34
C THR A 453 -7.09 -8.28 -1.53
N HIS A 454 -7.99 -7.96 -0.61
CA HIS A 454 -8.74 -6.73 -0.61
C HIS A 454 -8.21 -5.81 0.48
N PHE A 455 -8.05 -4.53 0.13
CA PHE A 455 -7.50 -3.56 1.05
C PHE A 455 -8.35 -3.40 2.31
N ASP A 456 -9.69 -3.53 2.20
CA ASP A 456 -10.57 -3.40 3.37
C ASP A 456 -10.38 -4.58 4.36
N ALA A 457 -10.20 -5.82 3.86
CA ALA A 457 -9.85 -6.99 4.68
C ALA A 457 -8.48 -6.81 5.35
N TRP A 458 -7.50 -6.35 4.57
CA TRP A 458 -6.16 -6.09 5.08
C TRP A 458 -6.17 -4.97 6.13
N ALA A 459 -6.92 -3.89 5.88
CA ALA A 459 -7.02 -2.74 6.76
C ALA A 459 -7.80 -3.06 8.05
N SER A 460 -8.80 -3.94 8.03
CA SER A 460 -9.55 -4.31 9.25
C SER A 460 -8.66 -5.00 10.28
N ASN A 461 -7.70 -5.82 9.82
CA ASN A 461 -6.71 -6.45 10.68
C ASN A 461 -5.73 -5.42 11.28
N PHE A 462 -5.10 -4.61 10.43
CA PHE A 462 -3.87 -3.91 10.84
C PHE A 462 -4.04 -2.40 11.06
N GLY A 463 -5.04 -1.77 10.44
CA GLY A 463 -5.23 -0.32 10.47
C GLY A 463 -6.37 0.12 11.38
N GLU A 464 -6.30 1.36 11.87
CA GLU A 464 -7.43 2.09 12.41
C GLU A 464 -7.45 3.50 11.83
N THR A 465 -8.64 3.90 11.36
CA THR A 465 -8.90 5.28 10.94
C THR A 465 -9.14 6.15 12.17
N VAL A 466 -8.25 7.10 12.42
CA VAL A 466 -8.44 8.13 13.43
C VAL A 466 -8.91 9.39 12.73
N THR A 467 -9.93 10.02 13.32
CA THR A 467 -10.35 11.35 12.88
C THR A 467 -9.82 12.38 13.85
N SER A 468 -8.90 13.22 13.38
CA SER A 468 -8.29 14.29 14.17
C SER A 468 -8.74 15.65 13.65
N LEU A 469 -8.78 16.61 14.57
CA LEU A 469 -8.98 18.01 14.26
C LEU A 469 -7.67 18.56 13.66
N GLU A 470 -7.68 18.91 12.38
CA GLU A 470 -6.53 19.51 11.69
C GLU A 470 -6.80 20.97 11.36
N LEU A 471 -5.77 21.81 11.40
CA LEU A 471 -5.87 23.17 10.88
C LEU A 471 -6.19 23.08 9.39
N SER A 472 -7.23 23.77 8.96
CA SER A 472 -7.60 23.82 7.56
C SER A 472 -6.47 24.48 6.75
N PRO A 473 -6.25 24.11 5.46
CA PRO A 473 -5.14 24.64 4.66
C PRO A 473 -5.12 26.17 4.48
N ASP A 474 -6.23 26.84 4.82
CA ASP A 474 -6.45 28.28 4.79
C ASP A 474 -6.22 28.97 6.15
N GLY A 475 -5.77 28.24 7.19
CA GLY A 475 -5.36 28.79 8.48
C GLY A 475 -6.48 29.35 9.38
N LYS A 476 -7.70 29.56 8.87
CA LYS A 476 -8.84 30.14 9.59
C LYS A 476 -9.86 29.13 10.14
N GLY A 477 -9.43 27.93 10.52
CA GLY A 477 -10.31 27.02 11.24
C GLY A 477 -9.83 25.59 11.29
N TYR A 478 -10.66 24.76 11.90
CA TYR A 478 -10.36 23.36 12.15
C TYR A 478 -11.27 22.44 11.33
N ARG A 479 -10.68 21.47 10.64
CA ARG A 479 -11.40 20.44 9.90
C ARG A 479 -11.09 19.08 10.48
N MET A 480 -12.13 18.30 10.74
CA MET A 480 -11.99 16.90 11.08
C MET A 480 -11.52 16.13 9.84
N ASN A 481 -10.29 15.64 9.85
CA ASN A 481 -9.72 14.81 8.80
C ASN A 481 -9.51 13.40 9.34
N SER A 482 -9.98 12.42 8.58
CA SER A 482 -9.80 10.99 8.89
C SER A 482 -8.56 10.48 8.17
N ARG A 483 -7.62 9.90 8.92
CA ARG A 483 -6.39 9.27 8.41
C ARG A 483 -6.26 7.85 8.96
N PHE A 484 -5.63 6.98 8.19
CA PHE A 484 -5.05 5.76 8.74
C PHE A 484 -3.82 6.14 9.57
N SER A 485 -3.91 6.05 10.90
CA SER A 485 -2.82 6.50 11.78
C SER A 485 -2.57 5.64 13.01
N LYS A 486 -3.57 4.88 13.49
CA LYS A 486 -3.37 3.91 14.57
C LYS A 486 -3.15 2.52 14.00
N PHE A 487 -2.20 1.82 14.60
CA PHE A 487 -1.85 0.47 14.23
C PHE A 487 -2.28 -0.48 15.35
N SER A 488 -2.64 -1.69 14.99
CA SER A 488 -2.81 -2.79 15.95
C SER A 488 -2.26 -4.04 15.31
N ASN A 489 -1.73 -4.95 16.13
CA ASN A 489 -1.07 -6.17 15.64
C ASN A 489 0.05 -5.81 14.64
N VAL A 490 0.86 -4.80 15.02
CA VAL A 490 2.02 -4.32 14.24
C VAL A 490 3.06 -5.41 14.06
N PRO A 491 3.42 -6.22 15.09
CA PRO A 491 4.41 -7.27 14.92
C PRO A 491 4.07 -8.22 13.77
N GLU A 492 2.83 -8.68 13.67
CA GLU A 492 2.33 -9.62 12.66
C GLU A 492 2.30 -8.96 11.28
N LEU A 493 1.80 -7.72 11.18
CA LEU A 493 1.87 -6.94 9.95
C LEU A 493 3.32 -6.83 9.46
N MET A 494 4.24 -6.51 10.37
CA MET A 494 5.65 -6.37 10.05
C MET A 494 6.29 -7.69 9.69
N GLN A 495 5.88 -8.83 10.27
CA GLN A 495 6.33 -10.15 9.83
C GLN A 495 5.87 -10.45 8.41
N VAL A 496 4.59 -10.22 8.09
CA VAL A 496 4.06 -10.39 6.72
C VAL A 496 4.76 -9.48 5.73
N PHE A 497 5.04 -8.23 6.09
CA PHE A 497 5.75 -7.30 5.21
C PHE A 497 7.23 -7.67 5.05
N ARG A 498 7.91 -8.04 6.14
CA ARG A 498 9.32 -8.44 6.15
C ARG A 498 9.58 -9.82 5.57
N SER A 499 8.54 -10.60 5.25
CA SER A 499 8.67 -11.83 4.47
C SER A 499 9.25 -11.55 3.08
N VAL A 500 8.91 -10.39 2.49
CA VAL A 500 9.44 -9.91 1.21
C VAL A 500 10.38 -8.72 1.35
N ALA A 501 10.25 -7.91 2.42
CA ALA A 501 11.09 -6.73 2.62
C ALA A 501 12.35 -7.00 3.44
N ASP A 502 13.50 -6.64 2.88
CA ASP A 502 14.77 -6.49 3.60
C ASP A 502 15.00 -5.01 3.94
N ILE A 503 14.99 -4.70 5.23
CA ILE A 503 15.04 -3.33 5.74
C ILE A 503 16.43 -3.08 6.32
N GLN A 504 17.14 -2.10 5.76
CA GLN A 504 18.47 -1.69 6.23
C GLN A 504 18.47 -0.18 6.46
N THR A 505 18.39 0.22 7.74
CA THR A 505 18.43 1.63 8.14
C THR A 505 19.86 2.11 8.35
N GLN A 506 20.06 3.43 8.37
CA GLN A 506 21.37 4.02 8.67
C GLN A 506 21.91 3.57 10.04
N GLU A 507 21.03 3.43 11.03
CA GLU A 507 21.37 2.96 12.39
C GLU A 507 21.78 1.50 12.42
N MET A 508 21.19 0.65 11.57
CA MET A 508 21.55 -0.78 11.45
C MET A 508 22.92 -0.96 10.80
N LEU A 509 23.16 -0.23 9.71
CA LEU A 509 24.39 -0.38 8.91
C LEU A 509 25.59 0.31 9.54
N LYS A 510 25.38 1.38 10.31
CA LYS A 510 26.45 2.19 10.94
C LYS A 510 27.58 2.56 9.96
N LEU A 511 27.20 2.88 8.72
CA LEU A 511 28.14 3.26 7.67
C LEU A 511 28.97 4.48 8.12
N PRO A 512 30.25 4.59 7.71
CA PRO A 512 31.10 5.71 8.09
C PRO A 512 30.59 6.99 7.42
N VAL A 513 29.81 7.77 8.16
CA VAL A 513 29.30 9.08 7.74
C VAL A 513 29.91 10.19 8.60
N PRO A 514 30.17 11.38 8.05
CA PRO A 514 30.60 12.54 8.84
C PRO A 514 29.58 12.87 9.93
N LYS A 515 30.06 13.21 11.13
CA LYS A 515 29.18 13.65 12.22
C LYS A 515 28.68 15.07 11.94
N ILE A 516 27.40 15.31 12.23
CA ILE A 516 26.83 16.67 12.21
C ILE A 516 27.49 17.48 13.34
N LYS A 517 27.98 18.68 13.01
CA LYS A 517 28.55 19.61 14.00
C LYS A 517 27.47 19.99 15.03
N GLY A 518 27.71 19.69 16.31
CA GLY A 518 26.72 19.91 17.38
C GLY A 518 25.66 18.81 17.54
N GLY A 519 25.73 17.73 16.75
CA GLY A 519 24.89 16.54 16.89
C GLY A 519 23.43 16.70 16.43
N LYS A 520 22.99 17.90 16.06
CA LYS A 520 21.64 18.19 15.55
C LYS A 520 21.71 19.24 14.45
N ALA A 521 20.71 19.26 13.58
CA ALA A 521 20.55 20.35 12.62
C ALA A 521 20.33 21.67 13.36
N THR A 522 20.98 22.74 12.91
CA THR A 522 20.71 24.10 13.39
C THR A 522 19.42 24.58 12.75
N VAL A 523 18.38 24.79 13.55
CA VAL A 523 17.14 25.42 13.08
C VAL A 523 17.37 26.93 13.12
N VAL A 524 17.19 27.58 11.97
CA VAL A 524 17.26 29.04 11.84
C VAL A 524 15.84 29.55 11.62
N ASP A 525 15.32 30.28 12.60
CA ASP A 525 14.00 30.89 12.52
C ASP A 525 14.08 32.26 11.85
N ALA A 526 13.31 32.43 10.77
CA ALA A 526 13.14 33.70 10.07
C ALA A 526 11.79 34.32 10.48
N PRO A 527 11.76 35.53 11.06
CA PRO A 527 10.51 36.20 11.41
C PRO A 527 9.72 36.53 10.15
N GLY A 528 8.39 36.43 10.23
CA GLY A 528 7.52 36.82 9.11
C GLY A 528 7.42 38.34 9.00
N SER A 529 7.81 38.92 7.87
CA SER A 529 7.67 40.35 7.62
C SER A 529 6.21 40.77 7.44
N LEU A 530 5.94 42.07 7.65
CA LEU A 530 4.60 42.65 7.50
C LEU A 530 4.01 42.38 6.10
N VAL A 531 4.85 42.50 5.07
CA VAL A 531 4.46 42.24 3.67
C VAL A 531 4.01 40.79 3.47
N LEU A 532 4.70 39.83 4.10
CA LEU A 532 4.29 38.43 4.06
C LEU A 532 2.97 38.20 4.79
N GLN A 533 2.76 38.86 5.95
CA GLN A 533 1.53 38.75 6.72
C GLN A 533 0.32 39.26 5.91
N GLU A 534 0.43 40.43 5.30
CA GLU A 534 -0.60 41.00 4.41
C GLU A 534 -0.89 40.10 3.21
N PHE A 535 0.15 39.55 2.58
CA PHE A 535 -0.03 38.62 1.46
C PHE A 535 -0.78 37.36 1.88
N VAL A 536 -0.47 36.79 3.05
CA VAL A 536 -1.16 35.63 3.61
C VAL A 536 -2.64 35.94 3.86
N GLU A 537 -2.99 37.13 4.35
CA GLU A 537 -4.41 37.53 4.48
C GLU A 537 -5.14 37.55 3.12
N GLY A 538 -4.46 38.02 2.07
CA GLY A 538 -4.96 37.97 0.70
C GLY A 538 -5.20 36.54 0.20
N LEU A 539 -4.32 35.60 0.55
CA LEU A 539 -4.50 34.16 0.24
C LEU A 539 -5.72 33.57 0.95
N VAL A 540 -6.00 33.98 2.19
CA VAL A 540 -7.20 33.55 2.93
C VAL A 540 -8.48 34.03 2.23
N ALA A 541 -8.50 35.27 1.74
CA ALA A 541 -9.62 35.79 0.97
C ALA A 541 -9.81 35.03 -0.36
N ARG A 542 -8.71 34.71 -1.07
CA ARG A 542 -8.75 33.87 -2.28
C ARG A 542 -9.34 32.49 -2.00
N ALA A 543 -8.86 31.80 -0.96
CA ALA A 543 -9.36 30.49 -0.55
C ALA A 543 -10.88 30.52 -0.25
N SER A 544 -11.35 31.57 0.40
CA SER A 544 -12.78 31.74 0.73
C SER A 544 -13.64 31.89 -0.53
N ARG A 545 -13.19 32.68 -1.52
CA ARG A 545 -13.90 32.82 -2.81
C ARG A 545 -13.96 31.51 -3.59
N ILE A 546 -12.86 30.75 -3.62
CA ILE A 546 -12.82 29.43 -4.28
C ILE A 546 -13.85 28.48 -3.64
N LYS A 547 -13.95 28.45 -2.30
CA LYS A 547 -14.97 27.64 -1.61
C LYS A 547 -16.40 28.10 -1.88
N GLY A 548 -16.60 29.39 -2.15
CA GLY A 548 -17.90 29.96 -2.53
C GLY A 548 -18.41 29.52 -3.91
N GLY A 549 -17.60 28.79 -4.70
CA GLY A 549 -17.99 28.25 -6.01
C GLY A 549 -18.03 29.28 -7.14
N GLY A 550 -17.61 30.52 -6.88
CA GLY A 550 -17.61 31.61 -7.86
C GLY A 550 -16.31 31.75 -8.67
N VAL A 551 -15.42 30.77 -8.62
CA VAL A 551 -14.09 30.82 -9.27
C VAL A 551 -13.87 29.54 -10.06
N ASP A 552 -13.51 29.66 -11.35
CA ASP A 552 -13.11 28.51 -12.16
C ASP A 552 -11.81 27.92 -11.60
N PRO A 553 -11.76 26.61 -11.26
CA PRO A 553 -10.56 25.94 -10.77
C PRO A 553 -9.33 26.03 -11.70
N ARG A 554 -9.53 26.32 -13.00
CA ARG A 554 -8.44 26.56 -13.96
C ARG A 554 -7.78 27.91 -13.73
N ASP A 555 -8.53 28.91 -13.31
CA ASP A 555 -8.05 30.27 -13.05
C ASP A 555 -7.40 30.35 -11.65
N ASP A 556 -8.10 29.89 -10.62
CA ASP A 556 -7.55 29.81 -9.26
C ASP A 556 -8.10 28.60 -8.50
N ASN A 557 -7.24 27.99 -7.67
CA ASN A 557 -7.61 26.82 -6.88
C ASN A 557 -6.76 26.70 -5.61
N MET A 558 -7.16 25.81 -4.70
CA MET A 558 -6.46 25.65 -3.43
C MET A 558 -4.99 25.25 -3.57
N LEU A 559 -4.59 24.57 -4.65
CA LEU A 559 -3.19 24.22 -4.90
C LEU A 559 -2.37 25.46 -5.26
N LYS A 560 -2.91 26.34 -6.10
CA LYS A 560 -2.28 27.63 -6.45
C LYS A 560 -2.11 28.50 -5.20
N VAL A 561 -3.17 28.66 -4.40
CA VAL A 561 -3.12 29.40 -3.12
C VAL A 561 -2.03 28.86 -2.18
N THR A 562 -1.98 27.53 -2.00
CA THR A 562 -0.97 26.89 -1.14
C THR A 562 0.45 27.05 -1.71
N THR A 563 0.61 26.96 -3.02
CA THR A 563 1.90 27.13 -3.71
C THR A 563 2.40 28.56 -3.56
N ASP A 564 1.53 29.55 -3.77
CA ASP A 564 1.85 30.97 -3.61
C ASP A 564 2.23 31.28 -2.16
N GLY A 565 1.50 30.72 -1.19
CA GLY A 565 1.85 30.85 0.24
C GLY A 565 3.23 30.26 0.56
N ARG A 566 3.58 29.09 0.01
CA ARG A 566 4.91 28.49 0.20
C ARG A 566 6.02 29.31 -0.45
N LYS A 567 5.78 29.85 -1.64
CA LYS A 567 6.72 30.75 -2.33
C LYS A 567 6.95 32.02 -1.52
N ALA A 568 5.89 32.71 -1.13
CA ALA A 568 5.96 33.92 -0.32
C ALA A 568 6.65 33.69 1.03
N ALA A 569 6.36 32.57 1.70
CA ALA A 569 6.99 32.20 2.96
C ALA A 569 8.48 31.81 2.84
N MET A 570 8.98 31.60 1.63
CA MET A 570 10.41 31.46 1.35
C MET A 570 11.00 32.85 1.06
N ASP A 571 10.41 33.56 0.10
CA ASP A 571 10.77 34.92 -0.29
C ASP A 571 9.63 35.56 -1.09
N MET A 572 9.26 36.81 -0.78
CA MET A 572 8.20 37.55 -1.48
C MET A 572 8.50 37.77 -2.98
N ARG A 573 9.77 37.76 -3.39
CA ARG A 573 10.20 37.87 -4.79
C ARG A 573 9.75 36.70 -5.66
N LEU A 574 9.47 35.54 -5.06
CA LEU A 574 8.97 34.37 -5.78
C LEU A 574 7.49 34.48 -6.19
N VAL A 575 6.74 35.40 -5.57
CA VAL A 575 5.35 35.72 -5.94
C VAL A 575 5.25 37.08 -6.62
N ASN A 576 6.11 38.03 -6.26
CA ASN A 576 6.19 39.34 -6.87
C ASN A 576 7.67 39.68 -7.15
N PRO A 577 8.16 39.51 -8.39
CA PRO A 577 9.55 39.79 -8.74
C PRO A 577 10.02 41.23 -8.46
N ALA A 578 9.10 42.18 -8.31
CA ALA A 578 9.40 43.58 -7.98
C ALA A 578 9.40 43.87 -6.46
N ALA A 579 9.18 42.86 -5.61
CA ALA A 579 9.29 43.02 -4.16
C ALA A 579 10.73 43.33 -3.74
N ASN A 580 10.88 44.11 -2.68
CA ASN A 580 12.20 44.38 -2.08
C ASN A 580 12.78 43.09 -1.48
N ASP A 581 14.11 42.99 -1.50
CA ASP A 581 14.84 41.93 -0.80
C ASP A 581 14.73 42.14 0.71
N ASP A 582 14.11 41.18 1.39
CA ASP A 582 13.93 41.23 2.83
C ASP A 582 15.14 40.58 3.52
N PRO A 583 16.00 41.35 4.22
CA PRO A 583 17.22 40.83 4.83
C PRO A 583 16.95 39.77 5.91
N ASP A 584 15.72 39.69 6.44
CA ASP A 584 15.31 38.70 7.42
C ASP A 584 14.55 37.50 6.82
N SER A 585 14.47 37.41 5.49
CA SER A 585 13.88 36.27 4.78
C SER A 585 14.67 34.97 4.97
N LYS A 586 14.02 33.83 4.68
CA LYS A 586 14.63 32.50 4.78
C LYS A 586 15.78 32.24 3.81
N VAL A 587 15.92 33.07 2.77
CA VAL A 587 17.03 32.92 1.80
C VAL A 587 18.26 33.72 2.21
N ASN A 588 18.09 34.72 3.09
CA ASN A 588 19.17 35.58 3.58
C ASN A 588 19.69 35.18 4.98
N ARG A 589 18.97 34.30 5.67
CA ARG A 589 19.28 33.70 6.98
C ARG A 589 19.66 32.23 6.82
#